data_AF-A0A3B0J3R2-F1
#
_entry.id   AF-A0A3B0J3R2-F1
#
_cell.length_a   1.000
_cell.length_b   1.000
_cell.length_c   1.000
_cell.angle_alpha   90.00
_cell.angle_beta   90.00
_cell.angle_gamma   90.00
#
_symmetry.space_group_name_H-M   'P 1'
#
loop_
_entity.id
_entity.type
_entity.pdbx_description
1 polymer ?
#
loop_
_entity_poly.entity_id
_entity_poly.type
_entity_poly.pdbx_seq_one_letter_code
_entity_poly.pdbx_strand_id
1 'polypeptide(L)'
;MTANYYVDGNGFVKKASPIIKIFSNGSFETNDESEGATVQRIETGKYLINGVLGYNPDGAWGIHNGVSVPKNSNGLEIIYIKDKVLSDGSIEIQTFHRQHTNLPEDFQNWRVKEIIDEKPIYYNDSEQCNIPPSTWLDISVEMPADSIWNQQQAQKRIGPITVA
;
A
#
# COMPACT_ATOMS: atom_id res chain seq x y z
N MET A 1 -22.54 -1.07 -16.67
CA MET A 1 -21.56 -1.35 -15.60
C MET A 1 -21.26 -0.03 -14.93
N THR A 2 -21.67 0.16 -13.68
CA THR A 2 -21.18 1.27 -12.85
C THR A 2 -19.71 0.98 -12.53
N ALA A 3 -18.80 1.85 -12.97
CA ALA A 3 -17.41 1.77 -12.54
C ALA A 3 -17.37 2.17 -11.06
N ASN A 4 -16.90 1.27 -10.21
CA ASN A 4 -16.62 1.62 -8.81
C ASN A 4 -15.34 2.45 -8.78
N TYR A 5 -15.30 3.44 -7.90
CA TYR A 5 -14.14 4.31 -7.70
C TYR A 5 -13.68 4.24 -6.25
N TYR A 6 -12.39 4.41 -6.03
CA TYR A 6 -11.75 4.45 -4.71
C TYR A 6 -11.00 5.76 -4.54
N VAL A 7 -11.02 6.32 -3.34
CA VAL A 7 -10.23 7.51 -2.98
C VAL A 7 -9.02 7.05 -2.20
N ASP A 8 -7.82 7.27 -2.74
CA ASP A 8 -6.58 6.86 -2.07
C ASP A 8 -6.24 7.73 -0.85
N GLY A 9 -5.22 7.32 -0.10
CA GLY A 9 -4.75 8.05 1.09
C GLY A 9 -4.23 9.46 0.82
N ASN A 10 -4.04 9.82 -0.46
CA ASN A 10 -3.68 11.16 -0.90
C ASN A 10 -4.89 11.95 -1.44
N GLY A 11 -6.10 11.39 -1.40
CA GLY A 11 -7.34 12.04 -1.85
C GLY A 11 -7.62 11.93 -3.36
N PHE A 12 -6.86 11.11 -4.10
CA PHE A 12 -7.07 10.95 -5.55
C PHE A 12 -8.10 9.86 -5.84
N VAL A 13 -9.05 10.18 -6.74
CA VAL A 13 -10.04 9.22 -7.24
C VAL A 13 -9.39 8.29 -8.25
N LYS A 14 -9.48 6.99 -7.99
CA LYS A 14 -8.95 5.90 -8.81
C LYS A 14 -10.05 4.91 -9.16
N LYS A 15 -9.85 4.14 -10.23
CA LYS A 15 -10.71 3.00 -10.52
C LYS A 15 -10.58 2.00 -9.36
N ALA A 16 -11.71 1.46 -8.90
CA ALA A 16 -11.69 0.44 -7.87
C ALA A 16 -10.92 -0.80 -8.35
N SER A 17 -10.10 -1.32 -7.45
CA SER A 17 -9.30 -2.53 -7.59
C SER A 17 -9.30 -3.27 -6.25
N PRO A 18 -8.83 -4.53 -6.19
CA PRO A 18 -8.41 -5.14 -4.93
C PRO A 18 -7.35 -4.27 -4.27
N ILE A 19 -7.67 -3.71 -3.10
CA ILE A 19 -6.80 -2.74 -2.40
C ILE A 19 -6.52 -3.23 -0.99
N ILE A 20 -5.28 -3.08 -0.57
CA ILE A 20 -4.83 -3.36 0.80
C ILE A 20 -4.23 -2.08 1.36
N LYS A 21 -4.71 -1.62 2.52
CA LYS A 21 -4.07 -0.54 3.27
C LYS A 21 -3.10 -1.13 4.27
N ILE A 22 -1.89 -0.59 4.37
CA ILE A 22 -0.87 -1.04 5.33
C ILE A 22 -0.50 0.11 6.26
N PHE A 23 -0.56 -0.13 7.57
CA PHE A 23 -0.23 0.85 8.60
C PHE A 23 1.14 0.57 9.25
N SER A 24 1.66 1.57 9.95
CA SER A 24 2.98 1.56 10.59
C SER A 24 3.32 0.29 11.38
N ASN A 25 2.38 -0.17 12.21
CA ASN A 25 2.56 -1.33 13.10
C ASN A 25 2.36 -2.70 12.39
N GLY A 26 2.03 -2.71 11.09
CA GLY A 26 1.72 -3.92 10.34
C GLY A 26 0.25 -4.31 10.33
N SER A 27 -0.63 -3.59 11.04
CA SER A 27 -2.08 -3.73 10.82
C SER A 27 -2.43 -3.33 9.39
N PHE A 28 -3.53 -3.88 8.88
CA PHE A 28 -3.96 -3.66 7.51
C PHE A 28 -5.49 -3.73 7.37
N GLU A 29 -6.00 -3.15 6.29
CA GLU A 29 -7.40 -3.25 5.87
C GLU A 29 -7.47 -3.80 4.44
N THR A 30 -8.45 -4.64 4.16
CA THR A 30 -8.81 -5.12 2.81
C THR A 30 -10.18 -4.57 2.42
N ASN A 31 -10.44 -4.42 1.12
CA ASN A 31 -11.79 -4.26 0.61
C ASN A 31 -12.39 -5.62 0.21
N ASP A 32 -13.66 -5.64 -0.21
CA ASP A 32 -14.33 -6.87 -0.64
C ASP A 32 -13.55 -7.59 -1.75
N GLU A 33 -12.93 -6.84 -2.67
CA GLU A 33 -12.18 -7.37 -3.80
C GLU A 33 -10.85 -8.03 -3.39
N SER A 34 -10.24 -7.62 -2.28
CA SER A 34 -8.98 -8.14 -1.75
C SER A 34 -9.14 -9.07 -0.54
N GLU A 35 -10.37 -9.53 -0.27
CA GLU A 35 -10.64 -10.48 0.80
C GLU A 35 -9.78 -11.75 0.65
N GLY A 36 -9.13 -12.16 1.75
CA GLY A 36 -8.20 -13.30 1.79
C GLY A 36 -6.73 -12.92 1.63
N ALA A 37 -6.42 -11.69 1.21
CA ALA A 37 -5.05 -11.17 1.29
C ALA A 37 -4.66 -10.89 2.75
N THR A 38 -3.38 -11.06 3.06
CA THR A 38 -2.84 -10.83 4.41
C THR A 38 -1.56 -10.01 4.38
N VAL A 39 -1.30 -9.26 5.44
CA VAL A 39 -0.05 -8.51 5.62
C VAL A 39 0.63 -8.91 6.92
N GLN A 40 1.93 -9.15 6.83
CA GLN A 40 2.79 -9.39 7.97
C GLN A 40 3.92 -8.36 8.01
N ARG A 41 4.09 -7.68 9.14
CA ARG A 41 5.30 -6.88 9.40
C ARG A 41 6.42 -7.82 9.86
N ILE A 42 7.48 -7.93 9.05
CA ILE A 42 8.61 -8.82 9.30
C ILE A 42 9.60 -8.17 10.29
N GLU A 43 9.91 -6.90 10.06
CA GLU A 43 10.79 -6.09 10.89
C GLU A 43 10.50 -4.60 10.67
N THR A 44 11.32 -3.71 11.22
CA THR A 44 11.16 -2.26 11.02
C THR A 44 11.20 -1.91 9.55
N GLY A 45 10.13 -1.27 9.08
CA GLY A 45 10.00 -0.84 7.70
C GLY A 45 9.96 -1.97 6.69
N LYS A 46 9.60 -3.20 7.07
CA LYS A 46 9.50 -4.33 6.15
C LYS A 46 8.18 -5.08 6.30
N TYR A 47 7.43 -5.17 5.21
CA TYR A 47 6.07 -5.73 5.17
C TYR A 47 5.99 -6.77 4.06
N LEU A 48 5.33 -7.90 4.32
CA LEU A 48 5.09 -8.97 3.38
C LEU A 48 3.59 -9.13 3.17
N ILE A 49 3.16 -9.06 1.91
CA ILE A 49 1.77 -9.24 1.47
C ILE A 49 1.65 -10.63 0.85
N ASN A 50 0.70 -11.45 1.33
CA ASN A 50 0.45 -12.80 0.82
C ASN A 50 -1.01 -12.94 0.34
N GLY A 51 -1.28 -14.01 -0.41
CA GLY A 51 -2.62 -14.28 -0.97
C GLY A 51 -2.95 -13.46 -2.22
N VAL A 52 -1.92 -12.95 -2.91
CA VAL A 52 -2.00 -12.09 -4.09
C VAL A 52 -1.07 -12.61 -5.18
N LEU A 53 -1.28 -12.17 -6.43
CA LEU A 53 -0.48 -12.53 -7.61
C LEU A 53 0.42 -11.38 -8.08
N GLY A 54 0.88 -10.56 -7.13
CA GLY A 54 1.58 -9.32 -7.38
C GLY A 54 0.64 -8.13 -7.47
N TYR A 55 1.11 -7.08 -8.13
CA TYR A 55 0.33 -5.86 -8.30
C TYR A 55 -0.74 -6.00 -9.38
N ASN A 56 -1.80 -5.19 -9.25
CA ASN A 56 -2.82 -5.13 -10.28
C ASN A 56 -2.23 -4.63 -11.61
N PRO A 57 -2.37 -5.37 -12.72
CA PRO A 57 -1.74 -5.02 -13.99
C PRO A 57 -2.43 -3.87 -14.74
N ASP A 58 -3.58 -3.36 -14.26
CA ASP A 58 -4.39 -2.38 -15.00
C ASP A 58 -3.78 -0.97 -15.10
N GLY A 59 -2.67 -0.72 -14.38
CA GLY A 59 -1.91 0.53 -14.45
C GLY A 59 -2.65 1.76 -13.92
N ALA A 60 -3.84 1.58 -13.32
CA ALA A 60 -4.66 2.70 -12.82
C ALA A 60 -4.08 3.35 -11.55
N TRP A 61 -3.06 2.73 -10.95
CA TRP A 61 -2.53 3.04 -9.62
C TRP A 61 -1.09 3.58 -9.63
N GLY A 62 -0.84 4.58 -10.48
CA GLY A 62 0.36 5.42 -10.44
C GLY A 62 1.64 4.80 -11.00
N ILE A 63 2.75 5.54 -10.86
CA ILE A 63 4.07 5.21 -11.43
C ILE A 63 4.76 4.04 -10.68
N HIS A 64 4.39 3.78 -9.43
CA HIS A 64 5.01 2.78 -8.55
C HIS A 64 4.29 1.43 -8.60
N ASN A 65 3.97 0.94 -9.79
CA ASN A 65 3.41 -0.40 -9.99
C ASN A 65 2.20 -0.74 -9.10
N GLY A 66 1.32 0.19 -8.72
CA GLY A 66 0.18 -0.14 -7.86
C GLY A 66 0.28 0.32 -6.41
N VAL A 67 1.35 1.02 -6.00
CA VAL A 67 1.52 1.57 -4.65
C VAL A 67 1.19 3.07 -4.60
N SER A 68 0.35 3.49 -3.66
CA SER A 68 0.19 4.88 -3.24
C SER A 68 1.01 5.15 -1.98
N VAL A 69 2.01 6.02 -2.09
CA VAL A 69 2.90 6.42 -0.98
C VAL A 69 2.35 7.69 -0.34
N PRO A 70 2.35 7.82 1.00
CA PRO A 70 1.85 9.01 1.67
C PRO A 70 2.67 10.25 1.30
N LYS A 71 1.96 11.37 1.10
CA LYS A 71 2.54 12.67 0.76
C LYS A 71 2.28 13.71 1.83
N ASN A 72 3.18 14.67 1.97
CA ASN A 72 2.94 15.87 2.77
C ASN A 72 2.01 16.86 2.03
N SER A 73 1.69 17.99 2.68
CA SER A 73 0.84 19.04 2.11
C SER A 73 1.38 19.69 0.84
N ASN A 74 2.69 19.55 0.56
CA ASN A 74 3.33 20.04 -0.67
C ASN A 74 3.35 18.98 -1.78
N GLY A 75 2.68 17.84 -1.58
CA GLY A 75 2.62 16.75 -2.56
C GLY A 75 3.90 15.93 -2.68
N LEU A 76 4.83 16.07 -1.73
CA LEU A 76 6.08 15.33 -1.70
C LEU A 76 5.92 14.05 -0.87
N GLU A 77 6.38 12.92 -1.41
CA GLU A 77 6.32 11.63 -0.69
C GLU A 77 7.25 11.68 0.52
N ILE A 78 6.76 11.26 1.68
CA ILE A 78 7.51 11.39 2.95
C ILE A 78 8.36 10.15 3.30
N ILE A 79 8.31 9.13 2.45
CA ILE A 79 9.13 7.92 2.53
C ILE A 79 9.50 7.45 1.12
N TYR A 80 10.60 6.72 1.00
CA TYR A 80 10.91 5.89 -0.15
C TYR A 80 10.33 4.48 0.02
N ILE A 81 9.99 3.84 -1.09
CA ILE A 81 9.63 2.43 -1.16
C ILE A 81 10.66 1.69 -2.00
N LYS A 82 11.07 0.51 -1.52
CA LYS A 82 11.72 -0.52 -2.31
C LYS A 82 10.88 -1.78 -2.22
N ASP A 83 10.48 -2.33 -3.34
CA ASP A 83 9.56 -3.45 -3.40
C ASP A 83 10.07 -4.57 -4.31
N LYS A 84 9.48 -5.76 -4.12
CA LYS A 84 9.74 -6.94 -4.95
C LYS A 84 8.53 -7.87 -4.92
N VAL A 85 8.08 -8.29 -6.11
CA VAL A 85 7.16 -9.42 -6.26
C VAL A 85 7.97 -10.72 -6.20
N LEU A 86 7.57 -11.64 -5.33
CA LEU A 86 8.16 -12.95 -5.12
C LEU A 86 7.61 -13.96 -6.13
N SER A 87 8.26 -15.12 -6.23
CA SER A 87 7.90 -16.15 -7.23
C SER A 87 6.50 -16.76 -7.04
N ASP A 88 5.96 -16.68 -5.82
CA ASP A 88 4.61 -17.12 -5.46
C ASP A 88 3.56 -16.02 -5.63
N GLY A 89 3.95 -14.83 -6.10
CA GLY A 89 3.08 -13.67 -6.25
C GLY A 89 3.03 -12.76 -5.03
N SER A 90 3.54 -13.19 -3.87
CA SER A 90 3.61 -12.37 -2.66
C SER A 90 4.46 -11.10 -2.91
N ILE A 91 4.19 -10.02 -2.18
CA ILE A 91 4.87 -8.73 -2.37
C ILE A 91 5.64 -8.37 -1.11
N GLU A 92 6.95 -8.18 -1.23
CA GLU A 92 7.77 -7.59 -0.17
C GLU A 92 7.88 -6.08 -0.38
N ILE A 93 7.60 -5.29 0.66
CA ILE A 93 7.73 -3.84 0.65
C ILE A 93 8.67 -3.42 1.79
N GLN A 94 9.65 -2.59 1.46
CA GLN A 94 10.55 -1.94 2.39
C GLN A 94 10.37 -0.42 2.33
N THR A 95 10.37 0.23 3.49
CA THR A 95 10.13 1.67 3.63
C THR A 95 11.34 2.37 4.26
N PHE A 96 11.70 3.54 3.70
CA PHE A 96 12.85 4.34 4.15
C PHE A 96 12.45 5.80 4.31
N HIS A 97 13.07 6.51 5.25
CA HIS A 97 12.80 7.93 5.45
C HIS A 97 13.25 8.73 4.24
N ARG A 98 12.45 9.71 3.82
CA ARG A 98 12.78 10.63 2.73
C ARG A 98 12.84 12.03 3.27
N GLN A 99 14.06 12.58 3.37
CA GLN A 99 14.33 13.87 4.00
C GLN A 99 14.06 15.05 3.06
N HIS A 100 14.19 14.87 1.74
CA HIS A 100 14.21 15.96 0.75
C HIS A 100 15.38 16.94 0.94
N THR A 101 16.59 16.41 1.07
CA THR A 101 17.84 17.20 1.29
C THR A 101 18.13 18.26 0.23
N ASN A 102 17.47 18.18 -0.93
CA ASN A 102 17.55 19.16 -2.01
C ASN A 102 16.72 20.43 -1.75
N LEU A 103 15.90 20.48 -0.70
CA LEU A 103 15.11 21.65 -0.31
C LEU A 103 15.83 22.48 0.77
N PRO A 104 15.48 23.78 0.93
CA PRO A 104 15.95 24.55 2.06
C PRO A 104 15.55 23.88 3.38
N GLU A 105 16.37 24.04 4.42
CA GLU A 105 16.29 23.28 5.68
C GLU A 105 14.88 23.26 6.29
N ASP A 106 14.20 24.40 6.34
CA ASP A 106 12.85 24.54 6.91
C ASP A 106 11.76 23.81 6.12
N PHE A 107 12.04 23.43 4.86
CA PHE A 107 11.11 22.69 3.99
C PHE A 107 11.46 21.21 3.88
N GLN A 108 12.53 20.75 4.54
CA GLN A 108 12.88 19.34 4.58
C GLN A 108 11.93 18.57 5.51
N ASN A 109 11.77 17.28 5.24
CA ASN A 109 10.94 16.38 6.04
C ASN A 109 11.68 15.94 7.31
N TRP A 110 11.77 16.83 8.29
CA TRP A 110 12.34 16.53 9.60
C TRP A 110 11.42 15.64 10.42
N ARG A 111 11.70 14.33 10.45
CA ARG A 111 10.94 13.36 11.23
C ARG A 111 11.72 12.88 12.45
N VAL A 112 11.15 13.08 13.63
CA VAL A 112 11.71 12.56 14.89
C VAL A 112 11.63 11.03 14.87
N LYS A 113 12.77 10.39 15.13
CA LYS A 113 12.91 8.95 15.33
C LYS A 113 12.67 8.58 16.78
N GLU A 114 13.32 9.30 17.69
CA GLU A 114 13.28 9.07 19.13
C GLU A 114 13.67 10.35 19.88
N ILE A 115 13.34 10.41 21.16
CA ILE A 115 13.73 11.51 22.05
C ILE A 115 14.63 10.92 23.13
N ILE A 116 15.87 11.42 23.22
CA ILE A 116 16.86 11.00 24.22
C ILE A 116 17.29 12.25 24.98
N ASP A 117 17.20 12.22 26.31
CA ASP A 117 17.54 13.35 27.18
C ASP A 117 16.92 14.67 26.72
N GLU A 118 15.61 14.65 26.44
CA GLU A 118 14.81 15.80 25.94
C GLU A 118 15.23 16.34 24.55
N LYS A 119 16.15 15.66 23.86
CA LYS A 119 16.61 16.05 22.52
C LYS A 119 16.03 15.12 21.45
N PRO A 120 15.41 15.66 20.39
CA PRO A 120 14.96 14.83 19.27
C PRO A 120 16.15 14.33 18.46
N ILE A 121 16.17 13.02 18.24
CA ILE A 121 17.01 12.37 17.23
C ILE A 121 16.16 12.22 15.97
N TYR A 122 16.64 12.72 14.84
CA TYR A 122 15.95 12.67 13.56
C TYR A 122 16.41 11.47 12.73
N TYR A 123 15.53 10.99 11.86
CA TYR A 123 15.92 10.03 10.82
C TYR A 123 16.90 10.67 9.84
N ASN A 124 17.89 9.90 9.38
CA ASN A 124 18.69 10.28 8.21
C ASN A 124 17.92 9.99 6.92
N ASP A 125 18.27 10.68 5.83
CA ASP A 125 17.74 10.34 4.51
C ASP A 125 18.08 8.89 4.16
N SER A 126 17.11 8.18 3.58
CA SER A 126 17.21 6.76 3.22
C SER A 126 17.41 5.81 4.41
N GLU A 127 17.22 6.25 5.65
CA GLU A 127 17.24 5.37 6.83
C GLU A 127 15.99 4.47 6.86
N GLN A 128 16.19 3.17 7.06
CA GLN A 128 15.07 2.21 7.13
C GLN A 128 14.15 2.54 8.31
N CYS A 129 12.86 2.68 8.04
CA CYS A 129 11.89 3.12 9.04
C CYS A 129 10.49 2.57 8.73
N ASN A 130 9.62 2.47 9.72
CA ASN A 130 8.22 2.12 9.47
C ASN A 130 7.51 3.22 8.67
N ILE A 131 6.36 2.87 8.08
CA ILE A 131 5.38 3.83 7.56
C ILE A 131 5.10 4.88 8.65
N PRO A 132 5.10 6.19 8.34
CA PRO A 132 4.84 7.23 9.32
C PRO A 132 3.51 6.99 10.07
N PRO A 133 3.45 7.26 11.40
CA PRO A 133 2.20 7.19 12.14
C PRO A 133 1.11 8.06 11.49
N SER A 134 -0.16 7.64 11.63
CA SER A 134 -1.33 8.34 11.06
C SER A 134 -1.36 8.41 9.52
N THR A 135 -0.52 7.62 8.84
CA THR A 135 -0.53 7.44 7.39
C THR A 135 -0.56 5.95 7.06
N TRP A 136 -0.81 5.62 5.79
CA TRP A 136 -0.79 4.26 5.28
C TRP A 136 -0.25 4.21 3.86
N LEU A 137 0.10 3.01 3.42
CA LEU A 137 0.26 2.69 2.00
C LEU A 137 -1.06 2.11 1.48
N ASP A 138 -1.51 2.54 0.31
CA ASP A 138 -2.54 1.81 -0.45
C ASP A 138 -1.85 0.95 -1.51
N ILE A 139 -2.12 -0.36 -1.49
CA ILE A 139 -1.53 -1.33 -2.42
C ILE A 139 -2.63 -1.92 -3.28
N SER A 140 -2.58 -1.66 -4.58
CA SER A 140 -3.48 -2.27 -5.57
C SER A 140 -2.89 -3.59 -6.05
N VAL A 141 -3.58 -4.69 -5.76
CA VAL A 141 -3.08 -6.06 -5.98
C VAL A 141 -3.89 -6.81 -7.03
N GLU A 142 -3.28 -7.83 -7.62
CA GLU A 142 -3.99 -8.84 -8.41
C GLU A 142 -4.38 -10.00 -7.49
N MET A 143 -5.67 -10.37 -7.51
CA MET A 143 -6.18 -11.46 -6.68
C MET A 143 -6.33 -12.75 -7.48
N PRO A 144 -6.04 -13.92 -6.90
CA PRO A 144 -6.27 -15.21 -7.56
C PRO A 144 -7.69 -15.37 -8.10
N ALA A 145 -7.85 -16.12 -9.19
CA ALA A 145 -9.17 -16.38 -9.79
C ALA A 145 -10.12 -17.15 -8.85
N ASP A 146 -9.56 -17.91 -7.92
CA ASP A 146 -10.25 -18.63 -6.86
C ASP A 146 -10.36 -17.83 -5.55
N SER A 147 -10.05 -16.53 -5.54
CA SER A 147 -10.36 -15.65 -4.41
C SER A 147 -11.88 -15.57 -4.17
N ILE A 148 -12.26 -15.23 -2.92
CA ILE A 148 -13.66 -15.19 -2.47
C ILE A 148 -14.48 -14.29 -3.40
N TRP A 149 -13.99 -13.09 -3.69
CA TRP A 149 -14.65 -12.15 -4.59
C TRP A 149 -14.78 -12.70 -6.02
N ASN A 150 -13.70 -13.20 -6.61
CA ASN A 150 -13.70 -13.67 -8.00
C ASN A 150 -14.64 -14.86 -8.19
N GLN A 151 -14.72 -15.78 -7.23
CA GLN A 151 -15.68 -16.89 -7.24
C GLN A 151 -17.12 -16.39 -7.17
N GLN A 152 -17.44 -15.43 -6.29
CA GLN A 152 -18.78 -14.85 -6.19
C GLN A 152 -19.18 -14.15 -7.50
N GLN A 153 -18.26 -13.41 -8.13
CA GLN A 153 -18.52 -12.77 -9.42
C GLN A 153 -18.72 -13.80 -10.54
N ALA A 154 -17.94 -14.88 -10.56
CA ALA A 154 -18.11 -15.97 -11.52
C ALA A 154 -19.48 -16.65 -11.36
N GLN A 155 -19.91 -16.95 -10.13
CA GLN A 155 -21.20 -17.59 -9.87
C GLN A 155 -22.39 -16.69 -10.25
N LYS A 156 -22.29 -15.38 -9.99
CA LYS A 156 -23.30 -14.39 -10.45
C LYS A 156 -23.39 -14.34 -11.98
N ARG A 157 -22.29 -14.53 -12.70
CA ARG A 157 -22.25 -14.53 -14.18
C ARG A 157 -22.85 -15.79 -14.80
N ILE A 158 -22.74 -16.94 -14.13
CA ILE A 158 -23.27 -18.22 -14.65
C ILE A 158 -24.81 -18.28 -14.55
N GLY A 159 -25.43 -17.49 -13.67
CA GLY A 159 -26.88 -17.46 -13.48
C GLY A 159 -27.43 -18.77 -12.87
N PRO A 160 -28.69 -18.78 -12.37
CA PRO A 160 -29.32 -20.02 -11.95
C PRO A 160 -29.52 -20.93 -13.17
N ILE A 161 -28.98 -22.15 -13.12
CA ILE A 161 -29.35 -23.21 -14.06
C ILE A 161 -30.84 -23.45 -13.86
N THR A 162 -31.66 -22.92 -14.76
CA THR A 162 -33.08 -23.22 -14.78
C THR A 162 -33.20 -24.61 -15.40
N VAL A 163 -33.26 -25.63 -14.56
CA VAL A 163 -33.65 -26.98 -15.00
C VAL A 163 -35.15 -26.92 -15.22
N ALA A 164 -35.54 -26.79 -16.50
CA ALA A 164 -36.92 -26.91 -16.96
C ALA A 164 -37.31 -28.38 -17.11
#